data_AF-A0A959H6M7-F1
#
_entry.id   AF-A0A959H6M7-F1
#
_cell.length_a   1.000
_cell.length_b   1.000
_cell.length_c   1.000
_cell.angle_alpha   90.00
_cell.angle_beta   90.00
_cell.angle_gamma   90.00
#
_symmetry.space_group_name_H-M   'P 1'
#
loop_
_entity.id
_entity.type
_entity.pdbx_description
1 polymer ?
#
loop_
_entity_poly.entity_id
_entity_poly.type
_entity_poly.pdbx_seq_one_letter_code
_entity_poly.pdbx_strand_id
1 'polypeptide(L)'
;HYGRYGQGSDDLFPMFVGSSWYVRGYNTGNVGNFLSENGRNVDELFGSKMIVSNVEVRLPFSGPERLALIKSGVFFSELALFLDGGLAWYNSDQFRGDVLLLDGEGNPVKGPTGEPRVIYYEAKPVFSTGVSLRVNLFGAMVLEPYYAFPIMTENNVKLGDGTFGLNIIPAW
;
A
#
# COMPACT_ATOMS: atom_id res chain seq x y z
N HIS A 1 4.85 12.15 3.03
CA HIS A 1 5.84 11.56 3.95
C HIS A 1 5.25 11.58 5.36
N TYR A 2 5.24 10.44 6.04
CA TYR A 2 4.83 10.31 7.44
C TYR A 2 5.89 9.48 8.16
N GLY A 3 6.36 9.93 9.32
CA GLY A 3 7.49 9.29 9.97
C GLY A 3 7.59 9.62 11.44
N ARG A 4 8.03 8.62 12.22
CA ARG A 4 8.39 8.76 13.62
C ARG A 4 9.92 8.83 13.70
N TYR A 5 10.41 9.77 14.51
CA TYR A 5 11.83 10.08 14.64
C TYR A 5 12.22 10.15 16.12
N GLY A 6 13.49 9.91 16.40
CA GLY A 6 14.05 9.93 17.76
C GLY A 6 14.31 8.54 18.32
N GLN A 7 14.95 8.50 19.48
CA GLN A 7 15.29 7.25 20.17
C GLN A 7 14.02 6.46 20.49
N GLY A 8 13.98 5.18 20.11
CA GLY A 8 12.83 4.29 20.33
C GLY A 8 11.69 4.44 19.31
N SER A 9 11.90 5.17 18.19
CA SER A 9 10.87 5.27 17.14
C SER A 9 10.45 3.92 16.55
N ASP A 10 11.35 2.94 16.61
CA ASP A 10 11.21 1.62 16.03
C ASP A 10 10.68 0.59 17.05
N ASP A 11 10.56 0.98 18.32
CA ASP A 11 10.02 0.14 19.41
C ASP A 11 8.48 0.22 19.51
N LEU A 12 7.88 1.14 18.75
CA LEU A 12 6.42 1.29 18.63
C LEU A 12 5.88 0.36 17.55
N PHE A 13 4.58 0.05 17.61
CA PHE A 13 3.93 -0.76 16.58
C PHE A 13 4.18 -0.15 15.19
N PRO A 14 4.73 -0.93 14.24
CA PRO A 14 5.19 -0.40 12.98
C PRO A 14 4.04 0.09 12.10
N MET A 15 4.33 1.06 11.26
CA MET A 15 3.37 1.53 10.28
C MET A 15 3.35 0.56 9.12
N PHE A 16 2.16 0.27 8.61
CA PHE A 16 1.95 -0.66 7.51
C PHE A 16 1.52 0.10 6.26
N VAL A 17 2.42 0.24 5.28
CA VAL A 17 2.14 0.98 4.04
C VAL A 17 1.13 0.26 3.15
N GLY A 18 0.96 -1.04 3.35
CA GLY A 18 -0.02 -1.86 2.61
C GLY A 18 -1.46 -1.67 3.07
N SER A 19 -1.74 -0.85 4.09
CA SER A 19 -3.10 -0.54 4.51
C SER A 19 -3.90 0.07 3.35
N SER A 20 -5.19 -0.26 3.25
CA SER A 20 -6.09 0.27 2.20
C SER A 20 -6.22 1.80 2.20
N TRP A 21 -5.88 2.46 3.31
CA TRP A 21 -5.81 3.92 3.40
C TRP A 21 -4.57 4.53 2.74
N TYR A 22 -3.54 3.73 2.45
CA TYR A 22 -2.28 4.16 1.88
C TYR A 22 -2.05 3.58 0.48
N VAL A 23 -2.00 2.25 0.36
CA VAL A 23 -1.83 1.55 -0.92
C VAL A 23 -2.85 0.43 -1.00
N ARG A 24 -3.84 0.59 -1.88
CA ARG A 24 -4.91 -0.40 -2.05
C ARG A 24 -4.34 -1.71 -2.60
N GLY A 25 -4.97 -2.82 -2.22
CA GLY A 25 -4.62 -4.17 -2.68
C GLY A 25 -3.49 -4.88 -1.94
N TYR A 26 -2.76 -4.18 -1.07
CA TYR A 26 -1.70 -4.77 -0.24
C TYR A 26 -2.18 -5.22 1.15
N ASN A 27 -3.44 -4.97 1.53
CA ASN A 27 -4.03 -5.40 2.80
C ASN A 27 -4.84 -6.71 2.64
N THR A 28 -4.26 -7.72 1.99
CA THR A 28 -4.92 -9.01 1.76
C THR A 28 -4.02 -10.18 2.11
N GLY A 29 -4.62 -11.32 2.49
CA GLY A 29 -3.84 -12.53 2.84
C GLY A 29 -2.98 -13.06 1.69
N ASN A 30 -3.34 -12.78 0.44
CA ASN A 30 -2.62 -13.28 -0.74
C ASN A 30 -1.40 -12.43 -1.10
N VAL A 31 -1.27 -11.21 -0.58
CA VAL A 31 -0.14 -10.32 -0.93
C VAL A 31 1.20 -10.92 -0.53
N GLY A 32 1.25 -11.66 0.59
CA GLY A 32 2.47 -12.30 1.06
C GLY A 32 2.98 -13.34 0.07
N ASN A 33 2.08 -14.13 -0.52
CA ASN A 33 2.42 -15.09 -1.57
C ASN A 33 2.88 -14.38 -2.84
N PHE A 34 2.15 -13.34 -3.28
CA PHE A 34 2.53 -12.56 -4.45
C PHE A 34 3.92 -11.92 -4.33
N LEU A 35 4.25 -11.38 -3.15
CA LEU A 35 5.58 -10.84 -2.88
C LEU A 35 6.64 -11.95 -2.87
N SER A 36 6.41 -13.03 -2.13
CA SER A 36 7.34 -14.16 -1.98
C SER A 36 7.68 -14.82 -3.31
N GLU A 37 6.67 -15.09 -4.16
CA GLU A 37 6.85 -15.67 -5.50
C GLU A 37 7.65 -14.77 -6.45
N ASN A 38 7.77 -13.48 -6.13
CA ASN A 38 8.56 -12.51 -6.89
C ASN A 38 9.81 -12.06 -6.11
N GLY A 39 10.26 -12.82 -5.11
CA GLY A 39 11.52 -12.58 -4.39
C GLY A 39 11.48 -11.42 -3.41
N ARG A 40 10.29 -11.02 -2.95
CA ARG A 40 10.07 -9.93 -1.99
C ARG A 40 9.49 -10.47 -0.69
N ASN A 41 9.62 -9.70 0.38
CA ASN A 41 9.14 -10.09 1.71
C ASN A 41 8.05 -9.12 2.19
N VAL A 42 6.98 -9.64 2.80
CA VAL A 42 5.89 -8.83 3.38
C VAL A 42 6.38 -7.83 4.44
N ASP A 43 7.48 -8.14 5.12
CA ASP A 43 8.09 -7.29 6.14
C ASP A 43 8.62 -5.97 5.56
N GLU A 44 8.86 -5.89 4.25
CA GLU A 44 9.23 -4.65 3.55
C GLU A 44 8.10 -3.60 3.55
N LEU A 45 6.86 -4.02 3.82
CA LEU A 45 5.69 -3.13 3.91
C LEU A 45 5.60 -2.40 5.25
N PHE A 46 6.49 -2.73 6.19
CA PHE A 46 6.51 -2.19 7.55
C PHE A 46 7.68 -1.22 7.76
N GLY A 47 7.43 -0.16 8.53
CA GLY A 47 8.45 0.82 8.86
C GLY A 47 8.04 1.81 9.94
N SER A 48 9.01 2.54 10.48
CA SER A 48 8.76 3.73 11.31
C SER A 48 8.62 5.01 10.48
N LYS A 49 8.98 4.94 9.19
CA LYS A 49 8.82 5.99 8.19
C LYS A 49 8.19 5.41 6.93
N MET A 50 7.37 6.21 6.26
CA MET A 50 6.80 5.86 4.97
C MET A 50 6.55 7.07 4.07
N ILE A 51 6.57 6.83 2.77
CA ILE A 51 6.07 7.75 1.76
C ILE A 51 4.96 7.05 0.99
N VAL A 52 3.92 7.82 0.69
CA VAL A 52 2.73 7.37 -0.04
C VAL A 52 2.42 8.42 -1.09
N SER A 53 2.07 7.97 -2.29
CA SER A 53 1.67 8.78 -3.43
C SER A 53 0.47 8.16 -4.12
N ASN A 54 -0.43 8.99 -4.65
CA ASN A 54 -1.61 8.54 -5.35
C ASN A 54 -1.88 9.46 -6.54
N VAL A 55 -2.26 8.85 -7.67
CA VAL A 55 -2.73 9.54 -8.88
C VAL A 55 -4.08 8.94 -9.25
N GLU A 56 -5.09 9.79 -9.47
CA GLU A 56 -6.44 9.36 -9.82
C GLU A 56 -6.99 10.16 -11.00
N VAL A 57 -7.61 9.45 -11.93
CA VAL A 57 -8.44 10.04 -12.98
C VAL A 57 -9.89 9.76 -12.63
N ARG A 58 -10.68 10.82 -12.41
CA ARG A 58 -12.05 10.75 -11.89
C ARG A 58 -13.06 11.22 -12.92
N LEU A 59 -14.14 10.46 -13.04
CA LEU A 59 -15.23 10.69 -13.97
C LEU A 59 -16.56 10.72 -13.20
N PRO A 60 -17.36 11.79 -13.30
CA PRO A 60 -18.71 11.81 -12.74
C PRO A 60 -19.55 10.71 -13.42
N PHE A 61 -19.81 9.63 -12.70
CA PHE A 61 -20.47 8.45 -13.24
C PHE A 61 -21.98 8.62 -13.20
N SER A 62 -22.54 9.10 -12.09
CA SER A 62 -23.96 9.45 -12.00
C SER A 62 -24.21 10.80 -11.34
N GLY A 63 -25.19 11.55 -11.85
CA GLY A 63 -25.51 12.89 -11.35
C GLY A 63 -26.34 13.74 -12.32
N PRO A 64 -26.31 15.08 -12.20
CA PRO A 64 -27.10 15.97 -13.04
C PRO A 64 -26.66 15.86 -14.51
N GLU A 65 -27.63 15.90 -15.42
CA GLU A 65 -27.51 15.57 -16.85
C GLU A 65 -26.40 16.30 -17.62
N ARG A 66 -25.95 17.46 -17.12
CA ARG A 66 -24.95 18.28 -17.82
C ARG A 66 -23.51 17.80 -17.66
N LEU A 67 -23.20 16.93 -16.69
CA LEU A 67 -21.82 16.62 -16.30
C LEU A 67 -21.55 15.14 -16.00
N ALA A 68 -22.57 14.28 -15.92
CA ALA A 68 -22.43 12.87 -15.55
C ALA A 68 -22.72 11.92 -16.72
N LEU A 69 -22.05 10.76 -16.74
CA LEU A 69 -22.28 9.70 -17.73
C LEU A 69 -23.70 9.13 -17.66
N ILE A 70 -24.24 8.98 -16.45
CA ILE A 70 -25.60 8.47 -16.19
C ILE A 70 -26.41 9.53 -15.45
N LYS A 71 -27.58 9.88 -16.00
CA LYS A 71 -28.49 10.84 -15.38
C LYS A 71 -29.07 10.28 -14.08
N SER A 72 -28.90 11.01 -12.98
CA SER A 72 -29.51 10.69 -11.69
C SER A 72 -29.78 11.96 -10.89
N GLY A 73 -30.99 12.09 -10.35
CA GLY A 73 -31.37 13.18 -9.45
C GLY A 73 -31.17 12.85 -7.97
N VAL A 74 -30.78 11.61 -7.66
CA VAL A 74 -30.77 11.08 -6.28
C VAL A 74 -29.43 10.45 -5.91
N PHE A 75 -28.77 9.77 -6.85
CA PHE A 75 -27.49 9.09 -6.63
C PHE A 75 -26.36 9.82 -7.35
N PHE A 76 -25.44 10.37 -6.57
CA PHE A 76 -24.23 11.01 -7.08
C PHE A 76 -23.06 10.06 -6.90
N SER A 77 -22.45 9.65 -8.01
CA SER A 77 -21.31 8.75 -7.97
C SER A 77 -20.19 9.18 -8.92
N GLU A 78 -18.97 8.84 -8.53
CA GLU A 78 -17.74 9.15 -9.24
C GLU A 78 -16.96 7.85 -9.44
N LEU A 79 -16.64 7.53 -10.68
CA LEU A 79 -15.75 6.43 -11.02
C LEU A 79 -14.32 6.97 -11.07
N ALA A 80 -13.38 6.29 -10.43
CA ALA A 80 -11.96 6.63 -10.49
C ALA A 80 -11.14 5.46 -11.01
N LEU A 81 -10.21 5.76 -11.91
CA LEU A 81 -9.05 4.92 -12.17
C LEU A 81 -7.91 5.44 -11.30
N PHE A 82 -7.22 4.55 -10.58
CA PHE A 82 -6.17 4.96 -9.66
C PHE A 82 -4.84 4.25 -9.90
N LEU A 83 -3.77 4.91 -9.48
CA LEU A 83 -2.43 4.36 -9.30
C LEU A 83 -1.92 4.80 -7.93
N ASP A 84 -1.71 3.84 -7.03
CA ASP A 84 -1.13 4.05 -5.71
C ASP A 84 0.35 3.64 -5.71
N GLY A 85 1.14 4.32 -4.88
CA GLY A 85 2.54 4.00 -4.63
C GLY A 85 2.89 4.21 -3.17
N GLY A 86 3.69 3.31 -2.61
CA GLY A 86 4.12 3.39 -1.23
C GLY A 86 5.52 2.81 -1.01
N LEU A 87 6.19 3.26 0.04
CA LEU A 87 7.48 2.75 0.48
C LEU A 87 7.59 2.95 1.98
N ALA A 88 7.98 1.90 2.71
CA ALA A 88 8.21 1.93 4.15
C ALA A 88 9.66 1.61 4.48
N TRP A 89 10.17 2.20 5.56
CA TRP A 89 11.51 1.92 6.09
C TRP A 89 11.63 2.31 7.56
N TYR A 90 12.63 1.74 8.24
CA TYR A 90 13.07 2.09 9.59
C TYR A 90 14.33 2.94 9.57
N ASN A 91 15.34 2.57 8.78
CA ASN A 91 16.62 3.26 8.71
C ASN A 91 17.08 3.47 7.25
N SER A 92 18.12 4.28 7.06
CA SER A 92 18.62 4.61 5.72
C SER A 92 19.47 3.49 5.09
N ASP A 93 19.94 2.52 5.87
CA ASP A 93 20.77 1.43 5.36
C ASP A 93 19.95 0.47 4.50
N GLN A 94 18.64 0.37 4.75
CA GLN A 94 17.69 -0.38 3.90
C GLN A 94 17.64 0.10 2.44
N PHE A 95 18.11 1.31 2.12
CA PHE A 95 18.19 1.79 0.72
C PHE A 95 19.40 1.23 -0.03
N ARG A 96 20.28 0.48 0.65
CA ARG A 96 21.47 -0.16 0.08
C ARG A 96 21.35 -1.68 0.02
N GLY A 97 20.27 -2.25 0.55
CA GLY A 97 20.04 -3.70 0.65
C GLY A 97 19.46 -4.10 2.01
N ASP A 98 19.35 -5.40 2.23
CA ASP A 98 18.92 -5.96 3.51
C ASP A 98 19.87 -5.56 4.65
N VAL A 99 19.29 -5.15 5.78
CA VAL A 99 20.04 -4.86 7.00
C VAL A 99 20.12 -6.13 7.83
N LEU A 100 21.34 -6.61 8.03
CA LEU A 100 21.62 -7.85 8.73
C LEU A 100 21.84 -7.62 10.23
N LEU A 101 21.47 -8.59 11.04
CA LEU A 101 21.90 -8.66 12.44
C LEU A 101 23.39 -9.00 12.48
N LEU A 102 24.19 -8.14 13.08
CA LEU A 102 25.63 -8.35 13.26
C LEU A 102 25.95 -8.73 14.71
N ASP A 103 26.99 -9.54 14.91
CA ASP A 103 27.56 -9.80 16.22
C ASP A 103 28.52 -8.67 16.67
N GLY A 104 29.12 -8.81 17.86
CA GLY A 104 30.06 -7.82 18.40
C GLY A 104 31.37 -7.66 17.61
N GLU A 105 31.65 -8.55 16.67
CA GLU A 105 32.83 -8.55 15.80
C GLU A 105 32.49 -8.03 14.38
N GLY A 106 31.22 -7.72 14.12
CA GLY A 106 30.73 -7.22 12.83
C GLY A 106 30.39 -8.32 11.82
N ASN A 107 30.35 -9.58 12.23
CA ASN A 107 29.97 -10.69 11.34
C ASN A 107 28.45 -10.89 11.35
N PRO A 108 27.82 -11.28 10.23
CA PRO A 108 26.39 -11.58 10.21
C PRO A 108 26.03 -12.76 11.10
N VAL A 109 25.09 -12.55 12.01
CA VAL A 109 24.51 -13.61 12.83
C VAL A 109 23.68 -14.51 11.93
N LYS A 110 23.98 -15.82 11.94
CA LYS A 110 23.29 -16.81 11.12
C LYS A 110 22.05 -17.36 11.82
N GLY A 111 21.01 -17.63 11.04
CA GLY A 111 19.82 -18.35 11.44
C GLY A 111 20.08 -19.86 11.58
N PRO A 112 19.07 -20.63 12.04
CA PRO A 112 19.18 -22.08 12.19
C PRO A 112 19.54 -22.82 10.89
N THR A 113 19.23 -22.23 9.74
CA THR A 113 19.50 -22.77 8.40
C THR A 113 20.83 -22.30 7.81
N GLY A 114 21.60 -21.48 8.52
CA GLY A 114 22.89 -20.95 8.05
C GLY A 114 22.83 -19.62 7.29
N GLU A 115 21.63 -19.15 6.94
CA GLU A 115 21.42 -17.86 6.28
C GLU A 115 21.62 -16.69 7.26
N PRO A 116 22.14 -15.53 6.82
CA PRO A 116 22.19 -14.33 7.65
C PRO A 116 20.79 -13.92 8.15
N ARG A 117 20.71 -13.49 9.41
CA ARG A 117 19.46 -12.95 9.95
C ARG A 117 19.26 -11.52 9.47
N VAL A 118 18.18 -11.29 8.75
CA VAL A 118 17.74 -9.95 8.35
C VAL A 118 16.94 -9.32 9.49
N ILE A 119 17.30 -8.11 9.90
CA ILE A 119 16.51 -7.30 10.86
C ILE A 119 15.53 -6.39 10.13
N TYR A 120 15.93 -5.86 8.99
CA TYR A 120 15.07 -5.05 8.13
C TYR A 120 15.37 -5.38 6.67
N TYR A 121 14.34 -5.76 5.93
CA TYR A 121 14.46 -6.00 4.49
C TYR A 121 14.73 -4.70 3.74
N GLU A 122 15.35 -4.81 2.57
CA GLU A 122 15.57 -3.70 1.66
C GLU A 122 14.28 -2.89 1.44
N ALA A 123 14.40 -1.56 1.51
CA ALA A 123 13.27 -0.66 1.33
C ALA A 123 12.91 -0.57 -0.16
N LYS A 124 11.89 -1.33 -0.57
CA LYS A 124 11.45 -1.40 -1.97
C LYS A 124 10.06 -0.79 -2.17
N PRO A 125 9.87 0.03 -3.21
CA PRO A 125 8.58 0.64 -3.45
C PRO A 125 7.56 -0.41 -3.89
N VAL A 126 6.30 -0.18 -3.53
CA VAL A 126 5.15 -0.98 -3.92
C VAL A 126 4.14 -0.11 -4.63
N PHE A 127 3.43 -0.70 -5.59
CA PHE A 127 2.49 0.02 -6.43
C PHE A 127 1.24 -0.81 -6.64
N SER A 128 0.10 -0.17 -6.79
CA SER A 128 -1.12 -0.84 -7.23
C SER A 128 -1.93 0.04 -8.15
N THR A 129 -2.75 -0.58 -8.99
CA THR A 129 -3.71 0.15 -9.81
C THR A 129 -5.08 -0.47 -9.67
N GLY A 130 -6.13 0.25 -10.01
CA GLY A 130 -7.46 -0.31 -10.01
C GLY A 130 -8.53 0.69 -10.35
N VAL A 131 -9.75 0.29 -10.02
CA VAL A 131 -10.96 1.09 -10.19
C VAL A 131 -11.65 1.27 -8.84
N SER A 132 -12.21 2.45 -8.60
CA SER A 132 -13.07 2.69 -7.44
C SER A 132 -14.34 3.43 -7.86
N LEU A 133 -15.41 3.20 -7.12
CA LEU A 133 -16.67 3.91 -7.30
C LEU A 133 -17.04 4.59 -5.99
N ARG A 134 -16.98 5.92 -5.98
CA ARG A 134 -17.41 6.72 -4.84
C ARG A 134 -18.89 7.02 -4.96
N VAL A 135 -19.67 6.69 -3.94
CA VAL A 135 -21.11 6.94 -3.88
C VAL A 135 -21.41 7.80 -2.66
N ASN A 136 -21.99 8.98 -2.89
CA ASN A 136 -22.47 9.84 -1.81
C ASN A 136 -23.87 9.40 -1.39
N LEU A 137 -24.02 8.96 -0.14
CA LEU A 137 -25.30 8.59 0.45
C LEU A 137 -25.89 9.79 1.21
N PHE A 138 -26.67 10.59 0.49
CA PHE A 138 -27.49 11.68 1.03
C PHE A 138 -26.74 12.69 1.90
N GLY A 139 -25.45 12.89 1.67
CA GLY A 139 -24.60 13.79 2.46
C GLY A 139 -24.26 13.28 3.86
N ALA A 140 -24.64 12.05 4.24
CA ALA A 140 -24.36 11.47 5.56
C ALA A 140 -23.08 10.63 5.59
N MET A 141 -22.81 9.90 4.50
CA MET A 141 -21.60 9.09 4.37
C MET A 141 -21.23 8.88 2.91
N VAL A 142 -19.96 8.57 2.69
CA VAL A 142 -19.43 8.18 1.38
C VAL A 142 -18.99 6.72 1.46
N LEU A 143 -19.50 5.92 0.54
CA LEU A 143 -19.03 4.56 0.29
C LEU A 143 -18.10 4.58 -0.92
N GLU A 144 -16.97 3.91 -0.82
CA GLU A 144 -16.03 3.77 -1.92
C GLU A 144 -15.56 2.32 -2.02
N PRO A 145 -16.37 1.43 -2.62
CA PRO A 145 -15.88 0.14 -3.09
C PRO A 145 -14.77 0.34 -4.13
N TYR A 146 -13.77 -0.53 -4.09
CA TYR A 146 -12.68 -0.56 -5.06
C TYR A 146 -12.27 -1.99 -5.41
N TYR A 147 -11.67 -2.14 -6.59
CA TYR A 147 -11.00 -3.35 -7.02
C TYR A 147 -9.56 -3.01 -7.44
N ALA A 148 -8.59 -3.58 -6.74
CA ALA A 148 -7.17 -3.21 -6.82
C ALA A 148 -6.29 -4.39 -7.24
N PHE A 149 -5.30 -4.12 -8.07
CA PHE A 149 -4.28 -5.05 -8.53
C PHE A 149 -2.91 -4.57 -8.05
N PRO A 150 -2.23 -5.33 -7.17
CA PRO A 150 -0.82 -5.09 -6.84
C PRO A 150 0.05 -5.18 -8.10
N ILE A 151 1.12 -4.38 -8.16
CA ILE A 151 2.04 -4.33 -9.30
C ILE A 151 3.44 -4.70 -8.80
N MET A 152 4.05 -5.70 -9.42
CA MET A 152 5.47 -5.99 -9.30
C MET A 152 6.21 -5.31 -10.44
N THR A 153 7.36 -4.70 -10.14
CA THR A 153 8.22 -4.04 -11.13
C THR A 153 9.65 -4.62 -11.15
N GLU A 154 9.98 -5.49 -10.20
CA GLU A 154 11.29 -6.12 -10.10
C GLU A 154 11.45 -7.15 -11.24
N ASN A 155 12.32 -6.84 -12.20
CA ASN A 155 12.57 -7.59 -13.46
C ASN A 155 11.52 -7.44 -14.56
N ASN A 156 10.23 -7.50 -14.24
CA ASN A 156 9.14 -7.33 -15.21
C ASN A 156 7.91 -6.73 -14.54
N VAL A 157 7.09 -6.01 -15.32
CA VAL A 157 5.79 -5.54 -14.85
C VAL A 157 4.83 -6.75 -14.80
N LYS A 158 4.39 -7.10 -13.59
CA LYS A 158 3.37 -8.14 -13.37
C LYS A 158 2.26 -7.62 -12.47
N LEU A 159 1.02 -7.94 -12.83
CA LEU A 159 -0.13 -7.71 -11.96
C LEU A 159 -0.33 -8.93 -11.06
N GLY A 160 -0.53 -8.67 -9.77
CA GLY A 160 -1.02 -9.66 -8.83
C GLY A 160 -2.52 -9.88 -8.98
N ASP A 161 -3.05 -10.80 -8.17
CA ASP A 161 -4.48 -11.06 -8.13
C ASP A 161 -5.27 -9.80 -7.74
N GLY A 162 -6.41 -9.61 -8.39
CA GLY A 162 -7.32 -8.53 -8.10
C GLY A 162 -8.01 -8.71 -6.75
N THR A 163 -8.09 -7.63 -5.98
CA THR A 163 -8.61 -7.63 -4.61
C THR A 163 -9.72 -6.60 -4.46
N PHE A 164 -10.82 -7.03 -3.84
CA PHE A 164 -11.93 -6.14 -3.52
C PHE A 164 -11.73 -5.50 -2.13
N GLY A 165 -12.12 -4.24 -1.99
CA GLY A 165 -12.24 -3.59 -0.69
C GLY A 165 -13.30 -2.51 -0.67
N LEU A 166 -13.57 -1.99 0.52
CA LEU A 166 -14.58 -0.97 0.77
C LEU A 166 -14.06 0.05 1.77
N ASN A 167 -13.99 1.30 1.34
CA ASN A 167 -13.76 2.43 2.24
C ASN A 167 -15.12 3.02 2.65
N ILE A 168 -15.23 3.37 3.94
CA ILE A 168 -16.40 4.02 4.51
C ILE A 168 -15.93 5.31 5.16
N ILE A 169 -16.42 6.45 4.66
CA ILE A 169 -16.03 7.78 5.13
C ILE A 169 -17.29 8.47 5.67
N PRO A 170 -17.38 8.72 6.99
CA PRO A 170 -18.48 9.51 7.55
C PRO A 170 -18.38 10.95 7.05
N ALA A 171 -19.51 11.56 6.70
CA ALA A 171 -19.56 13.00 6.45
C ALA A 171 -19.81 13.70 7.79
N TRP A 172 -18.81 14.41 8.32
CA TRP A 172 -18.94 15.27 9.49
C TRP A 172 -18.24 16.60 9.25
#